data_AF-A0A496SXA1-F1
#
_entry.id   AF-A0A496SXA1-F1
#
_cell.length_a   1.000
_cell.length_b   1.000
_cell.length_c   1.000
_cell.angle_alpha   90.00
_cell.angle_beta   90.00
_cell.angle_gamma   90.00
#
_symmetry.space_group_name_H-M   'P 1'
#
loop_
_entity.id
_entity.type
_entity.pdbx_description
1 polymer ?
#
loop_
_entity_poly.entity_id
_entity_poly.type
_entity_poly.pdbx_seq_one_letter_code
_entity_poly.pdbx_strand_id
1 'polypeptide(L)'
;ATVILIVPCLDHPSKANGRRNLYISLSGFISALNTIIRPIGLFVAVAQVPYLWLKVRSRKVFIQAAVALLVSSLLFPALWIVRNGIATGAYTLSDIGSVNLYFYRAAAVIAELENRPFSEVQKELREEIKTATLRQRLSPPQTLHLMNRNATAILLDHPFLVLKHATIGALHMLLGPGKAVFEQLVGTSDSKVVLCLIGWSWLHLALVYMLAARYVFTSKQNERWLFLATIVYFCLLSAGPEAYSRFRAPLMPVFCVMAGMGGLRLSRRGHAGGNSISHLPREET
;
A
#
# COMPACT_ATOMS: atom_id res chain seq x y z
N ALA A 1 7.96 -0.17 -7.78
CA ALA A 1 8.58 0.43 -8.99
C ALA A 1 8.88 1.91 -8.78
N THR A 2 7.90 2.74 -8.43
CA THR A 2 8.06 4.21 -8.28
C THR A 2 9.17 4.64 -7.30
N VAL A 3 9.18 4.09 -6.09
CA VAL A 3 10.22 4.37 -5.08
C VAL A 3 11.62 3.94 -5.57
N ILE A 4 11.69 2.83 -6.31
CA ILE A 4 12.93 2.26 -6.84
C ILE A 4 13.55 3.15 -7.92
N LEU A 5 12.74 3.92 -8.66
CA LEU A 5 13.23 4.85 -9.68
C LEU A 5 13.68 6.19 -9.10
N ILE A 6 13.08 6.63 -7.98
CA ILE A 6 13.37 7.94 -7.37
C ILE A 6 14.69 7.91 -6.59
N VAL A 7 14.96 6.83 -5.83
CA VAL A 7 16.13 6.77 -4.92
C VAL A 7 17.47 6.91 -5.67
N PRO A 8 17.76 6.13 -6.74
CA PRO A 8 19.05 6.21 -7.44
C PRO A 8 19.29 7.54 -8.16
N CYS A 9 18.21 8.23 -8.55
CA CYS A 9 18.30 9.49 -9.29
C CYS A 9 18.65 10.69 -8.42
N LEU A 10 18.34 10.63 -7.12
CA LEU A 10 18.64 11.71 -6.18
C LEU A 10 20.06 11.60 -5.59
N ASP A 11 20.64 10.40 -5.58
CA ASP A 11 21.97 10.15 -5.01
C ASP A 11 23.12 10.31 -6.04
N HIS A 12 22.84 10.58 -7.32
CA HIS A 12 23.86 10.84 -8.35
C HIS A 12 23.99 12.35 -8.64
N PRO A 13 24.99 13.06 -8.05
CA PRO A 13 25.11 14.52 -8.14
C PRO A 13 25.54 15.05 -9.53
N SER A 14 25.92 14.20 -10.49
CA SER A 14 26.61 14.61 -11.72
C SER A 14 25.80 14.56 -13.02
N LYS A 15 24.52 14.17 -13.02
CA LYS A 15 23.73 14.10 -14.27
C LYS A 15 22.90 15.37 -14.46
N ALA A 16 23.13 16.05 -15.59
CA ALA A 16 22.41 17.23 -16.07
C ALA A 16 20.91 17.20 -15.72
N ASN A 17 20.39 18.32 -15.21
CA ASN A 17 19.01 18.50 -14.70
C ASN A 17 17.92 17.78 -15.52
N GLY A 18 18.09 17.65 -16.84
CA GLY A 18 17.16 16.94 -17.73
C GLY A 18 16.97 15.45 -17.40
N ARG A 19 18.03 14.70 -17.07
CA ARG A 19 17.91 13.26 -16.77
C ARG A 19 17.15 13.01 -15.48
N ARG A 20 17.39 13.82 -14.44
CA ARG A 20 16.67 13.72 -13.16
C ARG A 20 15.16 13.93 -13.36
N ASN A 21 14.78 14.99 -14.06
CA ASN A 21 13.37 15.30 -14.30
C ASN A 21 12.69 14.21 -15.14
N LEU A 22 13.39 13.63 -16.12
CA LEU A 22 12.89 12.50 -16.90
C LEU A 22 12.55 11.29 -16.01
N TYR A 23 13.46 10.89 -15.11
CA TYR A 23 13.20 9.74 -14.22
C TYR A 23 12.08 10.01 -13.23
N ILE A 24 11.98 11.24 -12.70
CA ILE A 24 10.88 11.63 -11.80
C ILE A 24 9.54 11.58 -12.55
N SER A 25 9.49 12.14 -13.76
CA SER A 25 8.29 12.10 -14.60
C SER A 25 7.91 10.66 -14.99
N LEU A 26 8.89 9.81 -15.32
CA LEU A 26 8.64 8.40 -15.60
C LEU A 26 8.10 7.66 -14.38
N SER A 27 8.62 7.98 -13.20
CA SER A 27 8.14 7.44 -11.93
C SER A 27 6.69 7.85 -11.65
N GLY A 28 6.36 9.13 -11.85
CA GLY A 28 5.00 9.61 -11.74
C GLY A 28 4.07 8.96 -12.77
N PHE A 29 4.49 8.83 -14.04
CA PHE A 29 3.72 8.15 -15.08
C PHE A 29 3.42 6.69 -14.74
N ILE A 30 4.40 5.93 -14.25
CA ILE A 30 4.18 4.54 -13.78
C ILE A 30 3.18 4.52 -12.60
N SER A 31 3.21 5.54 -11.74
CA SER A 31 2.24 5.67 -10.64
C SER A 31 0.83 5.99 -11.14
N ALA A 32 0.70 6.79 -12.20
CA ALA A 32 -0.57 7.04 -12.87
C ALA A 32 -1.16 5.75 -13.43
N LEU A 33 -0.36 4.95 -14.15
CA LEU A 33 -0.79 3.65 -14.67
C LEU A 33 -1.22 2.71 -13.55
N ASN A 34 -0.43 2.65 -12.47
CA ASN A 34 -0.79 1.86 -11.30
C ASN A 34 -2.09 2.34 -10.64
N THR A 35 -2.37 3.65 -10.65
CA THR A 35 -3.60 4.24 -10.09
C THR A 35 -4.83 3.85 -10.90
N ILE A 36 -4.73 3.79 -12.23
CA ILE A 36 -5.81 3.33 -13.09
C ILE A 36 -6.13 1.85 -12.83
N ILE A 37 -5.10 1.01 -12.64
CA ILE A 37 -5.29 -0.42 -12.35
C ILE A 37 -5.80 -0.62 -10.91
N ARG A 38 -5.32 0.20 -9.97
CA ARG A 38 -5.67 0.14 -8.54
C ARG A 38 -5.84 1.55 -7.97
N PRO A 39 -7.08 2.01 -7.73
CA PRO A 39 -7.37 3.36 -7.23
C PRO A 39 -6.59 3.79 -5.98
N ILE A 40 -6.22 2.84 -5.11
CA ILE A 40 -5.38 3.09 -3.93
C ILE A 40 -3.97 3.64 -4.26
N GLY A 41 -3.55 3.51 -5.52
CA GLY A 41 -2.32 4.10 -6.05
C GLY A 41 -2.32 5.63 -6.10
N LEU A 42 -3.51 6.28 -6.04
CA LEU A 42 -3.66 7.71 -6.26
C LEU A 42 -2.78 8.56 -5.34
N PHE A 43 -2.67 8.18 -4.06
CA PHE A 43 -1.90 8.96 -3.09
C PHE A 43 -0.43 8.49 -2.93
N VAL A 44 0.02 7.50 -3.71
CA VAL A 44 1.42 7.02 -3.68
C VAL A 44 2.40 8.13 -4.06
N ALA A 45 2.05 8.94 -5.06
CA ALA A 45 2.90 10.06 -5.48
C ALA A 45 2.95 11.18 -4.42
N VAL A 46 1.82 11.43 -3.74
CA VAL A 46 1.76 12.40 -2.63
C VAL A 46 2.65 11.94 -1.47
N ALA A 47 2.61 10.65 -1.13
CA ALA A 47 3.45 10.07 -0.07
C ALA A 47 4.97 10.15 -0.38
N GLN A 48 5.36 10.35 -1.64
CA GLN A 48 6.76 10.50 -2.05
C GLN A 48 7.28 11.94 -1.99
N VAL A 49 6.40 12.95 -1.93
CA VAL A 49 6.80 14.35 -1.84
C VAL A 49 7.61 14.66 -0.59
N PRO A 50 7.24 14.17 0.62
CA PRO A 50 8.08 14.36 1.82
C PRO A 50 9.48 13.77 1.66
N TYR A 51 9.63 12.65 0.94
CA TYR A 51 10.94 12.07 0.68
C TYR A 51 11.79 12.96 -0.24
N LEU A 52 11.20 13.55 -1.29
CA LEU A 52 11.88 14.53 -2.13
C LEU A 52 12.37 15.73 -1.30
N TRP A 53 11.56 16.19 -0.35
CA TRP A 53 11.92 17.30 0.53
C TRP A 53 13.13 16.98 1.41
N LEU A 54 13.22 15.75 1.95
CA LEU A 54 14.35 15.33 2.78
C LEU A 54 15.67 15.18 1.99
N LYS A 55 15.60 14.89 0.69
CA LYS A 55 16.77 14.63 -0.16
C LYS A 55 17.23 15.85 -0.95
N VAL A 56 16.30 16.72 -1.34
CA VAL A 56 16.60 17.88 -2.20
C VAL A 56 16.74 19.13 -1.35
N ARG A 57 17.97 19.63 -1.20
CA ARG A 57 18.25 20.84 -0.41
C ARG A 57 17.80 22.15 -1.07
N SER A 58 17.81 22.22 -2.39
CA SER A 58 17.41 23.44 -3.10
C SER A 58 15.90 23.51 -3.24
N ARG A 59 15.27 24.56 -2.68
CA ARG A 59 13.82 24.80 -2.78
C ARG A 59 13.33 24.82 -4.24
N LYS A 60 14.08 25.44 -5.16
CA LYS A 60 13.74 25.50 -6.59
C LYS A 60 13.71 24.10 -7.21
N VAL A 61 14.73 23.29 -6.94
CA VAL A 61 14.82 21.91 -7.46
C VAL A 61 13.74 21.03 -6.86
N PHE A 62 13.44 21.20 -5.57
CA PHE A 62 12.37 20.47 -4.89
C PHE A 62 11.01 20.76 -5.54
N ILE A 63 10.68 22.04 -5.75
CA ILE A 63 9.41 22.43 -6.38
C ILE A 63 9.32 21.83 -7.79
N GLN A 64 10.39 21.92 -8.60
CA GLN A 64 10.40 21.33 -9.94
C GLN A 64 10.20 19.81 -9.91
N ALA A 65 10.89 19.11 -9.01
CA ALA A 65 10.77 17.66 -8.83
C ALA A 65 9.37 17.26 -8.35
N ALA A 66 8.82 17.97 -7.37
CA ALA A 66 7.48 17.71 -6.83
C ALA A 66 6.41 17.96 -7.89
N VAL A 67 6.48 19.07 -8.64
CA VAL A 67 5.57 19.36 -9.74
C VAL A 67 5.67 18.30 -10.83
N ALA A 68 6.90 17.95 -11.26
CA ALA A 68 7.08 16.90 -12.27
C ALA A 68 6.47 15.56 -11.81
N LEU A 69 6.69 15.15 -10.56
CA LEU A 69 6.12 13.94 -9.99
C LEU A 69 4.58 13.99 -9.92
N LEU A 70 4.03 15.05 -9.35
CA LEU A 70 2.59 15.20 -9.13
C LEU A 70 1.83 15.34 -10.45
N VAL A 71 2.31 16.15 -11.38
CA VAL A 71 1.67 16.32 -12.70
C VAL A 71 1.69 14.99 -13.46
N SER A 72 2.85 14.34 -13.56
CA SER A 72 2.94 13.06 -14.30
C SER A 72 2.17 11.91 -13.64
N SER A 73 1.94 11.94 -12.32
CA SER A 73 1.16 10.93 -11.60
C SER A 73 -0.34 11.18 -11.55
N LEU A 74 -0.78 12.44 -11.53
CA LEU A 74 -2.18 12.81 -11.35
C LEU A 74 -2.89 13.19 -12.65
N LEU A 75 -2.16 13.55 -13.72
CA LEU A 75 -2.79 13.98 -14.98
C LEU A 75 -3.75 12.94 -15.54
N PHE A 76 -3.29 11.70 -15.71
CA PHE A 76 -4.12 10.62 -16.25
C PHE A 76 -5.31 10.25 -15.34
N PRO A 77 -5.12 10.04 -14.02
CA PRO A 77 -6.25 9.84 -13.10
C PRO A 77 -7.25 11.01 -13.12
N ALA A 78 -6.78 12.25 -13.17
CA ALA A 78 -7.64 13.44 -13.22
C ALA A 78 -8.47 13.47 -14.52
N LEU A 79 -7.85 13.19 -15.68
CA LEU A 79 -8.56 13.11 -16.95
C LEU A 79 -9.63 12.01 -16.92
N TRP A 80 -9.34 10.85 -16.31
CA TRP A 80 -10.31 9.78 -16.14
C TRP A 80 -11.47 10.17 -15.21
N ILE A 81 -11.19 10.85 -14.10
CA ILE A 81 -12.20 11.37 -13.18
C ILE A 81 -13.12 12.38 -13.88
N VAL A 82 -12.55 13.32 -14.65
CA VAL A 82 -13.33 14.30 -15.42
C VAL A 82 -14.18 13.60 -16.48
N ARG A 83 -13.62 12.63 -17.21
CA ARG A 83 -14.36 11.82 -18.17
C ARG A 83 -15.54 11.11 -17.51
N ASN A 84 -15.35 10.55 -16.32
CA ASN A 84 -16.44 9.90 -15.57
C ASN A 84 -17.50 10.91 -15.13
N GLY A 85 -17.09 12.09 -14.64
CA GLY A 85 -18.01 13.17 -14.28
C GLY A 85 -18.90 13.61 -15.45
N ILE A 86 -18.30 13.78 -16.63
CA ILE A 86 -19.04 14.15 -17.86
C ILE A 86 -19.96 13.00 -18.33
N ALA A 87 -19.47 11.75 -18.29
CA ALA A 87 -20.21 10.61 -18.84
C ALA A 87 -21.33 10.09 -17.92
N THR A 88 -21.17 10.20 -16.60
CA THR A 88 -22.09 9.56 -15.63
C THR A 88 -22.61 10.51 -14.56
N GLY A 89 -22.06 11.73 -14.44
CA GLY A 89 -22.36 12.65 -13.35
C GLY A 89 -21.57 12.39 -12.06
N ALA A 90 -20.70 11.36 -12.01
CA ALA A 90 -19.88 11.04 -10.85
C ALA A 90 -18.40 11.37 -11.09
N TYR A 91 -17.87 12.38 -10.39
CA TYR A 91 -16.45 12.73 -10.39
C TYR A 91 -15.65 11.80 -9.46
N THR A 92 -15.56 10.52 -9.84
CA THR A 92 -14.76 9.53 -9.13
C THR A 92 -13.88 8.73 -10.08
N LEU A 93 -12.76 8.23 -9.55
CA LEU A 93 -11.91 7.28 -10.28
C LEU A 93 -12.60 5.91 -10.37
N SER A 94 -13.26 5.49 -9.30
CA SER A 94 -13.99 4.23 -9.17
C SER A 94 -15.00 4.30 -8.01
N ASP A 95 -16.06 3.51 -8.08
CA ASP A 95 -17.06 3.28 -7.04
C ASP A 95 -16.56 2.41 -5.88
N ILE A 96 -15.42 1.73 -6.03
CA ILE A 96 -14.90 0.75 -5.06
C ILE A 96 -14.72 1.34 -3.65
N GLY A 97 -14.41 2.64 -3.55
CA GLY A 97 -14.30 3.33 -2.27
C GLY A 97 -15.62 3.34 -1.51
N SER A 98 -16.71 3.75 -2.16
CA SER A 98 -18.05 3.79 -1.56
C SER A 98 -18.57 2.39 -1.24
N VAL A 99 -18.30 1.43 -2.12
CA VAL A 99 -18.65 0.01 -1.94
C VAL A 99 -17.94 -0.57 -0.71
N ASN A 100 -16.63 -0.33 -0.57
CA ASN A 100 -15.85 -0.79 0.59
C ASN A 100 -16.31 -0.10 1.88
N LEU A 101 -16.57 1.21 1.82
CA LEU A 101 -17.00 1.98 2.98
C LEU A 101 -18.34 1.49 3.52
N TYR A 102 -19.32 1.27 2.65
CA TYR A 102 -20.67 0.88 3.06
C TYR A 102 -20.81 -0.62 3.34
N PHE A 103 -20.47 -1.48 2.38
CA PHE A 103 -20.75 -2.92 2.49
C PHE A 103 -19.71 -3.70 3.31
N TYR A 104 -18.58 -3.10 3.65
CA TYR A 104 -17.57 -3.76 4.47
C TYR A 104 -17.33 -3.03 5.77
N ARG A 105 -16.94 -1.75 5.73
CA ARG A 105 -16.60 -1.01 6.95
C ARG A 105 -17.83 -0.75 7.83
N ALA A 106 -18.88 -0.15 7.28
CA ALA A 106 -20.11 0.08 8.03
C ALA A 106 -20.80 -1.24 8.42
N ALA A 107 -20.84 -2.21 7.49
CA ALA A 107 -21.39 -3.54 7.76
C ALA A 107 -20.70 -4.26 8.94
N ALA A 108 -19.37 -4.18 9.05
CA ALA A 108 -18.65 -4.80 10.16
C ALA A 108 -18.96 -4.14 11.50
N VAL A 109 -19.09 -2.82 11.52
CA VAL A 109 -19.50 -2.08 12.72
C VAL A 109 -20.90 -2.49 13.17
N ILE A 110 -21.87 -2.53 12.25
CA ILE A 110 -23.25 -2.95 12.56
C ILE A 110 -23.28 -4.41 13.04
N ALA A 111 -22.58 -5.31 12.35
CA ALA A 111 -22.52 -6.73 12.72
C ALA A 111 -21.99 -6.94 14.14
N GLU A 112 -20.97 -6.19 14.54
CA GLU A 112 -20.43 -6.24 15.90
C GLU A 112 -21.41 -5.66 16.93
N LEU A 113 -22.04 -4.51 16.64
CA LEU A 113 -22.99 -3.85 17.54
C LEU A 113 -24.22 -4.71 17.80
N GLU A 114 -24.75 -5.34 16.76
CA GLU A 114 -25.95 -6.16 16.83
C GLU A 114 -25.67 -7.62 17.20
N ASN A 115 -24.38 -8.00 17.34
CA ASN A 115 -23.93 -9.38 17.52
C ASN A 115 -24.49 -10.34 16.45
N ARG A 116 -24.46 -9.89 15.18
CA ARG A 116 -24.98 -10.63 14.03
C ARG A 116 -23.85 -11.08 13.09
N PRO A 117 -24.05 -12.15 12.30
CA PRO A 117 -23.07 -12.55 11.29
C PRO A 117 -22.83 -11.44 10.24
N PHE A 118 -21.56 -11.14 9.96
CA PHE A 118 -21.16 -10.12 8.97
C PHE A 118 -21.81 -10.33 7.59
N SER A 119 -21.93 -11.58 7.13
CA SER A 119 -22.54 -11.92 5.84
C SER A 119 -24.02 -11.57 5.77
N GLU A 120 -24.75 -11.68 6.88
CA GLU A 120 -26.17 -11.33 6.95
C GLU A 120 -26.36 -9.82 6.87
N VAL A 121 -25.61 -9.06 7.69
CA VAL A 121 -25.64 -7.58 7.66
C VAL A 121 -25.22 -7.05 6.30
N GLN A 122 -24.17 -7.61 5.69
CA GLN A 122 -23.74 -7.20 4.35
C GLN A 122 -24.84 -7.47 3.30
N LYS A 123 -25.53 -8.61 3.37
CA LYS A 123 -26.64 -8.94 2.46
C LYS A 123 -27.82 -7.99 2.65
N GLU A 124 -28.17 -7.69 3.90
CA GLU A 124 -29.22 -6.75 4.26
C GLU A 124 -28.95 -5.36 3.69
N LEU A 125 -27.76 -4.80 3.94
CA LEU A 125 -27.37 -3.48 3.41
C LEU A 125 -27.42 -3.41 1.88
N ARG A 126 -27.11 -4.52 1.18
CA ARG A 126 -27.22 -4.63 -0.29
C ARG A 126 -28.68 -4.56 -0.75
N GLU A 127 -29.58 -5.26 -0.09
CA GLU A 127 -31.00 -5.22 -0.43
C GLU A 127 -31.63 -3.88 -0.05
N GLU A 128 -31.23 -3.30 1.08
CA GLU A 128 -31.68 -1.97 1.53
C GLU A 128 -31.33 -0.89 0.50
N ILE A 129 -30.05 -0.81 0.08
CA ILE A 129 -29.63 0.21 -0.88
C ILE A 129 -30.24 0.00 -2.26
N LYS A 130 -30.43 -1.25 -2.68
CA LYS A 130 -31.11 -1.60 -3.93
C LYS A 130 -32.58 -1.16 -3.89
N THR A 131 -33.28 -1.46 -2.79
CA THR A 131 -34.66 -1.04 -2.57
C THR A 131 -34.79 0.48 -2.51
N ALA A 132 -33.89 1.17 -1.79
CA ALA A 132 -33.85 2.63 -1.72
C ALA A 132 -33.61 3.25 -3.10
N THR A 133 -32.67 2.70 -3.88
CA THR A 133 -32.37 3.13 -5.25
C THR A 133 -33.59 3.02 -6.16
N LEU A 134 -34.31 1.89 -6.11
CA LEU A 134 -35.51 1.68 -6.92
C LEU A 134 -36.67 2.59 -6.47
N ARG A 135 -36.91 2.69 -5.16
CA ARG A 135 -38.02 3.48 -4.59
C ARG A 135 -37.85 4.97 -4.88
N GLN A 136 -36.64 5.49 -4.76
CA GLN A 136 -36.33 6.91 -4.98
C GLN A 136 -35.89 7.20 -6.42
N ARG A 137 -35.84 6.19 -7.30
CA ARG A 137 -35.36 6.29 -8.69
C ARG A 137 -33.99 6.98 -8.79
N LEU A 138 -33.07 6.61 -7.90
CA LEU A 138 -31.74 7.22 -7.82
C LEU A 138 -30.89 6.83 -9.03
N SER A 139 -30.12 7.79 -9.54
CA SER A 139 -29.06 7.52 -10.49
C SER A 139 -27.87 6.82 -9.80
N PRO A 140 -27.00 6.12 -10.54
CA PRO A 140 -25.82 5.47 -9.94
C PRO A 140 -24.95 6.40 -9.09
N PRO A 141 -24.65 7.66 -9.50
CA PRO A 141 -23.96 8.62 -8.64
C PRO A 141 -24.70 8.95 -7.34
N GLN A 142 -26.02 9.09 -7.40
CA GLN A 142 -26.84 9.38 -6.22
C GLN A 142 -26.86 8.20 -5.25
N THR A 143 -26.93 6.96 -5.76
CA THR A 143 -26.79 5.76 -4.94
C THR A 143 -25.43 5.72 -4.23
N LEU A 144 -24.33 6.03 -4.93
CA LEU A 144 -23.01 6.10 -4.30
C LEU A 144 -22.91 7.20 -3.24
N HIS A 145 -23.56 8.34 -3.45
CA HIS A 145 -23.61 9.41 -2.47
C HIS A 145 -24.40 8.99 -1.22
N LEU A 146 -25.53 8.31 -1.39
CA LEU A 146 -26.31 7.75 -0.29
C LEU A 146 -25.50 6.72 0.52
N MET A 147 -24.81 5.80 -0.16
CA MET A 147 -23.92 4.83 0.48
C MET A 147 -22.83 5.52 1.31
N ASN A 148 -22.15 6.53 0.75
CA ASN A 148 -21.12 7.27 1.47
C ASN A 148 -21.69 8.00 2.68
N ARG A 149 -22.82 8.69 2.52
CA ARG A 149 -23.46 9.43 3.62
C ARG A 149 -23.83 8.49 4.78
N ASN A 150 -24.49 7.38 4.48
CA ASN A 150 -24.90 6.42 5.49
C ASN A 150 -23.69 5.74 6.15
N ALA A 151 -22.70 5.33 5.35
CA ALA A 151 -21.49 4.74 5.89
C ALA A 151 -20.74 5.72 6.80
N THR A 152 -20.56 6.97 6.36
CA THR A 152 -19.85 7.99 7.14
C THR A 152 -20.56 8.28 8.46
N ALA A 153 -21.89 8.35 8.48
CA ALA A 153 -22.64 8.52 9.73
C ALA A 153 -22.33 7.39 10.73
N ILE A 154 -22.49 6.13 10.31
CA ILE A 154 -22.20 4.96 11.15
C ILE A 154 -20.75 4.94 11.65
N LEU A 155 -19.79 5.21 10.75
CA LEU A 155 -18.37 5.14 11.08
C LEU A 155 -17.93 6.25 12.05
N LEU A 156 -18.53 7.44 11.93
CA LEU A 156 -18.25 8.57 12.84
C LEU A 156 -18.89 8.37 14.21
N ASP A 157 -20.01 7.68 14.29
CA ASP A 157 -20.66 7.35 15.57
C ASP A 157 -19.90 6.27 16.36
N HIS A 158 -19.09 5.45 15.68
CA HIS A 158 -18.40 4.30 16.29
C HIS A 158 -16.89 4.23 15.99
N PRO A 159 -16.10 5.30 16.27
CA PRO A 159 -14.70 5.40 15.85
C PRO A 159 -13.80 4.30 16.43
N PHE A 160 -14.09 3.82 17.65
CA PHE A 160 -13.32 2.75 18.28
C PHE A 160 -13.53 1.39 17.62
N LEU A 161 -14.75 1.08 17.16
CA LEU A 161 -15.02 -0.14 16.41
C LEU A 161 -14.36 -0.08 15.03
N VAL A 162 -14.38 1.08 14.39
CA VAL A 162 -13.64 1.31 13.14
C VAL A 162 -12.14 1.03 13.34
N LEU A 163 -11.54 1.55 14.41
CA LEU A 163 -10.14 1.31 14.72
C LEU A 163 -9.84 -0.17 15.01
N LYS A 164 -10.72 -0.85 15.76
CA LYS A 164 -10.63 -2.29 16.02
C LYS A 164 -10.61 -3.09 14.72
N HIS A 165 -11.60 -2.89 13.86
CA HIS A 165 -11.70 -3.63 12.59
C HIS A 165 -10.58 -3.27 11.62
N ALA A 166 -10.14 -2.01 11.57
CA ALA A 166 -8.97 -1.61 10.79
C ALA A 166 -7.70 -2.31 11.29
N THR A 167 -7.51 -2.41 12.61
CA THR A 167 -6.36 -3.12 13.20
C THR A 167 -6.39 -4.61 12.88
N ILE A 168 -7.53 -5.27 13.04
CA ILE A 168 -7.72 -6.68 12.66
C ILE A 168 -7.43 -6.88 11.17
N GLY A 169 -7.99 -6.03 10.31
CA GLY A 169 -7.75 -6.05 8.87
C GLY A 169 -6.28 -5.86 8.50
N ALA A 170 -5.58 -4.93 9.17
CA ALA A 170 -4.14 -4.72 8.99
C ALA A 170 -3.33 -5.96 9.38
N LEU A 171 -3.65 -6.60 10.51
CA LEU A 171 -2.99 -7.82 10.97
C LEU A 171 -3.25 -8.98 10.01
N HIS A 172 -4.49 -9.20 9.57
CA HIS A 172 -4.82 -10.22 8.58
C HIS A 172 -4.14 -9.97 7.23
N MET A 173 -4.06 -8.70 6.81
CA MET A 173 -3.33 -8.34 5.60
C MET A 173 -1.85 -8.64 5.72
N LEU A 174 -1.19 -8.23 6.82
CA LEU A 174 0.25 -8.38 6.98
C LEU A 174 0.65 -9.83 7.24
N LEU A 175 -0.01 -10.50 8.19
CA LEU A 175 0.36 -11.81 8.70
C LEU A 175 -0.36 -12.97 7.99
N GLY A 176 -1.46 -12.72 7.29
CA GLY A 176 -2.28 -13.77 6.69
C GLY A 176 -1.49 -14.65 5.71
N PRO A 177 -1.55 -16.00 5.83
CA PRO A 177 -0.82 -16.90 4.94
C PRO A 177 -1.43 -17.00 3.54
N GLY A 178 -2.65 -16.50 3.34
CA GLY A 178 -3.38 -16.64 2.08
C GLY A 178 -4.09 -17.97 1.90
N LYS A 179 -4.51 -18.60 3.00
CA LYS A 179 -5.29 -19.84 3.03
C LYS A 179 -6.37 -19.92 1.93
N ALA A 180 -7.23 -18.90 1.82
CA ALA A 180 -8.31 -18.88 0.82
C ALA A 180 -7.82 -19.04 -0.62
N VAL A 181 -6.63 -18.54 -0.97
CA VAL A 181 -6.05 -18.70 -2.31
C VAL A 181 -5.60 -20.14 -2.53
N PHE A 182 -5.00 -20.77 -1.52
CA PHE A 182 -4.57 -22.17 -1.61
C PHE A 182 -5.75 -23.13 -1.68
N GLU A 183 -6.79 -22.90 -0.89
CA GLU A 183 -8.02 -23.70 -0.95
C GLU A 183 -8.68 -23.59 -2.34
N GLN A 184 -8.69 -22.40 -2.93
CA GLN A 184 -9.22 -22.21 -4.29
C GLN A 184 -8.37 -22.91 -5.37
N LEU A 185 -7.04 -22.94 -5.20
CA LEU A 185 -6.12 -23.59 -6.15
C LEU A 185 -6.16 -25.13 -6.07
N VAL A 186 -6.27 -25.67 -4.85
CA VAL A 186 -6.24 -27.12 -4.60
C VAL A 186 -7.65 -27.74 -4.66
N GLY A 187 -8.70 -26.92 -4.54
CA GLY A 187 -10.10 -27.36 -4.61
C GLY A 187 -10.58 -28.11 -3.36
N THR A 188 -9.74 -28.25 -2.32
CA THR A 188 -10.08 -28.92 -1.06
C THR A 188 -9.45 -28.19 0.13
N SER A 189 -10.20 -28.10 1.24
CA SER A 189 -9.73 -27.46 2.47
C SER A 189 -8.82 -28.36 3.33
N ASP A 190 -9.03 -29.69 3.25
CA ASP A 190 -8.37 -30.69 4.13
C ASP A 190 -7.26 -31.47 3.44
N SER A 191 -6.49 -30.82 2.56
CA SER A 191 -5.30 -31.45 2.00
C SER A 191 -4.05 -31.13 2.82
N LYS A 192 -3.22 -32.15 3.07
CA LYS A 192 -1.86 -31.95 3.61
C LYS A 192 -1.05 -30.96 2.76
N VAL A 193 -1.36 -30.88 1.46
CA VAL A 193 -0.76 -29.92 0.52
C VAL A 193 -1.07 -28.48 0.93
N VAL A 194 -2.33 -28.13 1.19
CA VAL A 194 -2.73 -26.78 1.63
C VAL A 194 -2.03 -26.44 2.95
N LEU A 195 -1.95 -27.38 3.89
CA LEU A 195 -1.23 -27.16 5.15
C LEU A 195 0.26 -26.88 4.94
N CYS A 196 0.93 -27.64 4.06
CA CYS A 196 2.33 -27.41 3.69
C CYS A 196 2.53 -26.03 3.03
N LEU A 197 1.63 -25.62 2.13
CA LEU A 197 1.68 -24.32 1.47
C LEU A 197 1.48 -23.16 2.45
N ILE A 198 0.59 -23.31 3.42
CA ILE A 198 0.38 -22.36 4.52
C ILE A 198 1.65 -22.26 5.36
N GLY A 199 2.22 -23.41 5.78
CA GLY A 199 3.46 -23.46 6.56
C GLY A 199 4.64 -22.80 5.84
N TRP A 200 4.81 -23.10 4.55
CA TRP A 200 5.82 -22.46 3.69
C TRP A 200 5.60 -20.95 3.59
N SER A 201 4.35 -20.52 3.44
CA SER A 201 4.01 -19.08 3.35
C SER A 201 4.37 -18.32 4.62
N TRP A 202 4.10 -18.91 5.80
CA TRP A 202 4.51 -18.34 7.08
C TRP A 202 6.04 -18.28 7.22
N LEU A 203 6.74 -19.36 6.87
CA LEU A 203 8.20 -19.41 6.93
C LEU A 203 8.83 -18.33 6.01
N HIS A 204 8.38 -18.26 4.76
CA HIS A 204 8.84 -17.25 3.81
C HIS A 204 8.57 -15.83 4.32
N LEU A 205 7.36 -15.58 4.83
CA LEU A 205 7.00 -14.28 5.37
C LEU A 205 7.85 -13.90 6.59
N ALA A 206 8.08 -14.84 7.51
CA ALA A 206 8.93 -14.64 8.67
C ALA A 206 10.37 -14.29 8.25
N LEU A 207 10.94 -15.02 7.28
CA LEU A 207 12.28 -14.73 6.75
C LEU A 207 12.37 -13.32 6.15
N VAL A 208 11.41 -12.95 5.30
CA VAL A 208 11.36 -11.61 4.69
C VAL A 208 11.24 -10.52 5.75
N TYR A 209 10.37 -10.70 6.75
CA TYR A 209 10.15 -9.72 7.81
C TYR A 209 11.34 -9.60 8.75
N MET A 210 12.01 -10.69 9.12
CA MET A 210 13.23 -10.65 9.92
C MET A 210 14.35 -9.89 9.22
N LEU A 211 14.58 -10.16 7.93
CA LEU A 211 15.60 -9.47 7.15
C LEU A 211 15.25 -7.98 6.93
N ALA A 212 13.97 -7.68 6.66
CA ALA A 212 13.49 -6.31 6.52
C ALA A 212 13.62 -5.52 7.83
N ALA A 213 13.24 -6.12 8.97
CA ALA A 213 13.39 -5.51 10.30
C ALA A 213 14.86 -5.22 10.61
N ARG A 214 15.77 -6.15 10.31
CA ARG A 214 17.21 -5.90 10.44
C ARG A 214 17.67 -4.69 9.63
N TYR A 215 17.18 -4.52 8.41
CA TYR A 215 17.49 -3.34 7.62
C TYR A 215 16.97 -2.06 8.28
N VAL A 216 15.73 -2.04 8.80
CA VAL A 216 15.17 -0.91 9.57
C VAL A 216 16.11 -0.50 10.70
N PHE A 217 16.55 -1.45 11.54
CA PHE A 217 17.41 -1.14 12.68
C PHE A 217 18.82 -0.70 12.30
N THR A 218 19.31 -1.04 11.11
CA THR A 218 20.67 -0.72 10.65
C THR A 218 20.74 0.43 9.64
N SER A 219 19.61 0.89 9.09
CA SER A 219 19.56 1.93 8.05
C SER A 219 19.66 3.34 8.62
N LYS A 220 20.03 4.28 7.74
CA LYS A 220 20.01 5.72 8.05
C LYS A 220 18.58 6.18 8.30
N GLN A 221 18.42 7.19 9.15
CA GLN A 221 17.10 7.71 9.57
C GLN A 221 16.18 8.05 8.39
N ASN A 222 16.71 8.70 7.34
CA ASN A 222 15.90 9.11 6.18
C ASN A 222 15.37 7.92 5.35
N GLU A 223 16.18 6.87 5.17
CA GLU A 223 15.78 5.65 4.47
C GLU A 223 14.71 4.89 5.29
N ARG A 224 14.93 4.79 6.61
CA ARG A 224 14.00 4.17 7.55
C ARG A 224 12.60 4.78 7.45
N TRP A 225 12.51 6.10 7.52
CA TRP A 225 11.22 6.79 7.49
C TRP A 225 10.51 6.67 6.15
N LEU A 226 11.23 6.67 5.02
CA LEU A 226 10.62 6.45 3.71
C LEU A 226 9.86 5.10 3.67
N PHE A 227 10.54 4.03 4.08
CA PHE A 227 9.95 2.69 4.04
C PHE A 227 8.83 2.53 5.05
N LEU A 228 9.02 3.00 6.29
CA LEU A 228 7.99 2.94 7.33
C LEU A 228 6.76 3.77 6.93
N ALA A 229 6.94 4.98 6.41
CA ALA A 229 5.83 5.82 5.93
C ALA A 229 5.08 5.14 4.78
N THR A 230 5.78 4.48 3.85
CA THR A 230 5.15 3.71 2.77
C THR A 230 4.33 2.53 3.32
N ILE A 231 4.88 1.79 4.28
CA ILE A 231 4.18 0.66 4.91
C ILE A 231 2.94 1.15 5.66
N VAL A 232 3.10 2.16 6.51
CA VAL A 232 2.00 2.77 7.28
C VAL A 232 0.93 3.31 6.36
N TYR A 233 1.30 4.00 5.28
CA TYR A 233 0.37 4.53 4.28
C TYR A 233 -0.54 3.43 3.68
N PHE A 234 0.06 2.35 3.17
CA PHE A 234 -0.73 1.27 2.59
C PHE A 234 -1.53 0.50 3.65
N CYS A 235 -0.98 0.36 4.86
CA CYS A 235 -1.73 -0.22 5.98
C CYS A 235 -2.96 0.62 6.29
N LEU A 236 -2.83 1.93 6.50
CA LEU A 236 -3.96 2.79 6.83
C LEU A 236 -5.04 2.80 5.75
N LEU A 237 -4.65 2.85 4.47
CA LEU A 237 -5.62 2.88 3.38
C LEU A 237 -6.25 1.52 3.06
N SER A 238 -5.51 0.43 3.21
CA SER A 238 -5.99 -0.93 2.89
C SER A 238 -6.55 -1.67 4.10
N ALA A 239 -6.36 -1.15 5.32
CA ALA A 239 -6.87 -1.72 6.55
C ALA A 239 -8.39 -1.55 6.60
N GLY A 240 -9.08 -2.67 6.56
CA GLY A 240 -10.52 -2.75 6.73
C GLY A 240 -10.97 -4.20 6.87
N PRO A 241 -12.24 -4.44 7.19
CA PRO A 241 -12.82 -5.78 7.25
C PRO A 241 -12.67 -6.58 5.95
N GLU A 242 -12.59 -5.89 4.82
CA GLU A 242 -12.34 -6.46 3.50
C GLU A 242 -10.90 -6.93 3.27
N ALA A 243 -9.97 -6.59 4.17
CA ALA A 243 -8.56 -6.80 3.99
C ALA A 243 -8.17 -8.25 4.22
N TYR A 244 -7.42 -8.80 3.26
CA TYR A 244 -6.85 -10.13 3.36
C TYR A 244 -5.45 -10.17 2.76
N SER A 245 -4.81 -11.33 2.78
CA SER A 245 -3.40 -11.50 2.38
C SER A 245 -3.05 -10.92 1.01
N ARG A 246 -3.98 -10.85 0.04
CA ARG A 246 -3.71 -10.26 -1.28
C ARG A 246 -3.48 -8.74 -1.23
N PHE A 247 -4.00 -8.06 -0.21
CA PHE A 247 -3.89 -6.60 -0.08
C PHE A 247 -2.48 -6.16 0.29
N ARG A 248 -1.62 -7.09 0.77
CA ARG A 248 -0.18 -6.82 0.97
C ARG A 248 0.64 -6.88 -0.32
N ALA A 249 0.09 -7.32 -1.44
CA ALA A 249 0.85 -7.46 -2.69
C ALA A 249 1.57 -6.17 -3.15
N PRO A 250 0.98 -4.96 -3.04
CA PRO A 250 1.70 -3.72 -3.34
C PRO A 250 2.86 -3.40 -2.38
N LEU A 251 2.81 -3.95 -1.16
CA LEU A 251 3.85 -3.78 -0.14
C LEU A 251 5.01 -4.76 -0.30
N MET A 252 4.78 -5.94 -0.89
CA MET A 252 5.80 -6.98 -0.98
C MET A 252 7.10 -6.51 -1.67
N PRO A 253 7.10 -5.75 -2.77
CA PRO A 253 8.35 -5.24 -3.34
C PRO A 253 9.16 -4.38 -2.37
N VAL A 254 8.49 -3.61 -1.50
CA VAL A 254 9.15 -2.81 -0.47
C VAL A 254 9.81 -3.71 0.56
N PHE A 255 9.08 -4.71 1.08
CA PHE A 255 9.62 -5.70 2.01
C PHE A 255 10.79 -6.48 1.41
N CYS A 256 10.69 -6.91 0.14
CA CYS A 256 11.76 -7.65 -0.55
C CYS A 256 13.04 -6.80 -0.71
N VAL A 257 12.90 -5.52 -1.08
CA VAL A 257 14.04 -4.59 -1.17
C VAL A 257 14.70 -4.41 0.21
N MET A 258 13.90 -4.19 1.26
CA MET A 258 14.40 -4.10 2.63
C MET A 258 15.08 -5.39 3.09
N ALA A 259 14.49 -6.55 2.80
CA ALA A 259 15.05 -7.85 3.13
C ALA A 259 16.40 -8.10 2.44
N GLY A 260 16.49 -7.80 1.13
CA GLY A 260 17.74 -7.88 0.37
C GLY A 260 18.85 -7.01 0.96
N MET A 261 18.54 -5.75 1.30
CA MET A 261 19.50 -4.85 1.95
C MET A 261 19.89 -5.33 3.36
N GLY A 262 18.96 -5.92 4.10
CA GLY A 262 19.22 -6.51 5.42
C GLY A 262 20.18 -7.71 5.34
N GLY A 263 20.00 -8.57 4.33
CA GLY A 263 20.86 -9.71 4.04
C GLY A 263 22.28 -9.31 3.59
N LEU A 264 22.41 -8.33 2.69
CA LEU A 264 23.73 -7.83 2.25
C LEU A 264 24.58 -7.30 3.40
N ARG A 265 23.96 -6.63 4.38
CA ARG A 265 24.64 -6.14 5.58
C ARG A 265 25.05 -7.26 6.55
N LEU A 266 24.39 -8.43 6.51
CA LEU A 266 24.81 -9.61 7.27
C LEU A 266 26.13 -10.15 6.71
N SER A 267 26.20 -10.33 5.38
CA SER A 267 27.39 -10.87 4.71
C SER A 267 28.64 -9.98 4.90
N ARG A 268 28.48 -8.65 4.85
CA ARG A 268 29.60 -7.70 5.05
C ARG A 268 30.18 -7.70 6.47
N ARG A 269 29.36 -7.95 7.50
CA ARG A 269 29.88 -8.09 8.89
C ARG A 269 30.66 -9.39 9.09
N GLY A 270 30.28 -10.47 8.41
CA GLY A 270 31.01 -11.74 8.45
C GLY A 270 32.41 -11.64 7.82
N HIS A 271 32.55 -10.88 6.72
CA HIS A 271 33.84 -10.68 6.04
C HIS A 271 34.76 -9.70 6.77
N ALA A 272 34.21 -8.68 7.45
CA ALA A 272 35.02 -7.72 8.20
C ALA A 272 35.63 -8.30 9.50
N GLY A 273 35.12 -9.44 9.99
CA GLY A 273 35.69 -10.15 11.14
C GLY A 273 36.77 -11.19 10.80
N GLY A 274 37.07 -11.42 9.51
CA GLY A 274 37.99 -12.48 9.06
C GLY A 274 39.39 -12.00 8.65
N ASN A 275 39.63 -10.69 8.52
CA ASN A 275 40.91 -10.14 8.05
C ASN A 275 41.65 -9.35 9.13
N SER A 276 41.83 -9.93 10.32
CA SER A 276 42.89 -9.52 11.26
C SER A 276 44.00 -10.57 11.30
N ILE A 277 44.67 -10.78 10.17
CA ILE A 277 46.03 -11.34 10.17
C ILE A 277 46.95 -10.22 9.74
N SER A 278 47.36 -9.45 10.74
CA SER A 278 48.45 -8.49 10.67
C SER A 278 49.77 -9.25 10.72
N HIS A 279 50.40 -9.50 9.57
CA HIS A 279 51.85 -9.68 9.47
C HIS A 279 52.31 -9.17 8.10
N LEU A 280 52.60 -7.87 8.04
CA LEU A 280 53.59 -7.35 7.10
C LEU A 280 54.83 -7.00 7.95
N PRO A 281 56.01 -7.59 7.67
CA PRO A 281 57.23 -7.12 8.28
C PRO A 281 57.55 -5.73 7.73
N ARG A 282 57.94 -4.83 8.63
CA ARG A 282 58.62 -3.59 8.26
C ARG A 282 59.98 -3.99 7.66
N GLU A 283 60.19 -3.74 6.39
CA GLU A 283 61.54 -3.59 5.87
C GLU A 283 62.05 -2.21 6.30
N GLU A 284 62.90 -2.21 7.31
CA GLU A 284 63.93 -1.19 7.49
C GLU A 284 65.03 -1.49 6.47
N THR A 285 65.22 -0.59 5.51
CA THR A 285 66.51 0.00 5.07
C THR A 285 66.24 1.00 3.94
#